data_AF-A0A967BEU7-F1
#
_entry.id   AF-A0A967BEU7-F1
#
_cell.length_a   1.000
_cell.length_b   1.000
_cell.length_c   1.000
_cell.angle_alpha   90.00
_cell.angle_beta   90.00
_cell.angle_gamma   90.00
#
_symmetry.space_group_name_H-M   'P 1'
#
loop_
_entity.id
_entity.type
_entity.pdbx_description
1 polymer ?
#
loop_
_entity_poly.entity_id
_entity_poly.type
_entity_poly.pdbx_seq_one_letter_code
_entity_poly.pdbx_strand_id
1 'polypeptide(L)' 'MKKLVACLQRQGAAKPKRRKSLQATILCLFGKQLDTGGAGALIDEMQRRGIVSFNGDKVVYALPKTPA' A
#
# COMPACT_ATOMS: atom_id res chain seq x y z
N MET A 1 -8.53 0.81 4.49
CA MET A 1 -7.54 1.84 4.06
C MET A 1 -6.76 2.53 5.17
N LYS A 2 -7.40 3.18 6.17
CA LYS A 2 -6.69 4.03 7.16
C LYS A 2 -5.56 3.32 7.93
N LYS A 3 -5.79 2.08 8.39
CA LYS A 3 -4.76 1.25 9.08
C LYS A 3 -3.54 0.95 8.19
N LEU A 4 -3.76 0.74 6.90
CA LEU A 4 -2.71 0.43 5.94
C LEU A 4 -1.84 1.65 5.64
N VAL A 5 -2.47 2.82 5.44
CA VAL A 5 -1.77 4.10 5.29
C VAL A 5 -0.95 4.43 6.54
N ALA A 6 -1.52 4.26 7.74
CA ALA A 6 -0.81 4.48 8.99
C ALA A 6 0.38 3.51 9.17
N CYS A 7 0.22 2.24 8.78
CA CYS A 7 1.30 1.25 8.81
C CYS A 7 2.43 1.62 7.83
N LEU A 8 2.08 2.00 6.60
CA LEU A 8 3.03 2.48 5.61
C LEU A 8 3.72 3.78 6.04
N GLN A 9 3.00 4.70 6.69
CA GLN A 9 3.60 5.91 7.28
C GLN A 9 4.60 5.54 8.38
N ARG A 10 4.23 4.64 9.31
CA ARG A 10 5.12 4.14 10.37
C ARG A 10 6.35 3.40 9.85
N GLN A 11 6.23 2.66 8.75
CA GLN A 11 7.36 1.95 8.14
C GLN A 11 8.40 2.89 7.52
N GLY A 12 8.10 4.16 7.24
CA GLY A 12 9.10 5.16 6.85
C GLY A 12 10.03 4.71 5.71
N ALA A 13 11.30 4.46 6.00
CA ALA A 13 12.29 4.00 5.02
C ALA A 13 12.17 2.50 4.65
N ALA A 14 11.49 1.70 5.47
CA ALA A 14 11.22 0.28 5.24
C ALA A 14 9.95 0.04 4.38
N LYS A 15 9.38 1.10 3.78
CA LYS A 15 8.23 0.98 2.89
C LYS A 15 8.58 0.10 1.69
N PRO A 16 7.68 -0.82 1.28
CA PRO A 16 7.90 -1.68 0.12
C PRO A 16 8.20 -0.86 -1.14
N LYS A 17 9.40 -1.00 -1.71
CA LYS A 17 9.79 -0.24 -2.91
C LYS A 17 9.26 -0.84 -4.21
N ARG A 18 8.72 -2.07 -4.14
CA ARG A 18 8.25 -2.84 -5.30
C ARG A 18 6.79 -3.25 -5.14
N ARG A 19 6.05 -3.32 -6.26
CA ARG A 19 4.63 -3.70 -6.26
C ARG A 19 4.39 -5.06 -5.60
N LYS A 20 5.25 -6.04 -5.89
CA LYS A 20 5.16 -7.39 -5.28
C LYS A 20 5.37 -7.36 -3.75
N SER A 21 6.33 -6.57 -3.27
CA SER A 21 6.56 -6.42 -1.83
C SER A 21 5.42 -5.68 -1.14
N LEU A 22 4.81 -4.70 -1.81
CA LEU A 22 3.62 -4.02 -1.31
C LEU A 22 2.47 -5.03 -1.19
N GLN A 23 2.22 -5.83 -2.23
CA GLN A 23 1.20 -6.86 -2.23
C GLN A 23 1.41 -7.88 -1.10
N ALA A 24 2.64 -8.36 -0.89
CA ALA A 24 2.98 -9.25 0.21
C ALA A 24 2.74 -8.60 1.59
N THR A 25 3.07 -7.32 1.74
CA THR A 25 2.82 -6.56 2.99
C THR A 25 1.33 -6.42 3.25
N ILE A 26 0.54 -6.13 2.21
CA ILE A 26 -0.92 -6.02 2.31
C ILE A 26 -1.53 -7.37 2.68
N LEU A 27 -1.09 -8.46 2.06
CA LEU A 27 -1.51 -9.82 2.43
C LEU A 27 -1.07 -10.19 3.85
N CYS A 28 0.08 -9.74 4.34
CA CYS A 28 0.48 -9.99 5.73
C CYS A 28 -0.40 -9.23 6.73
N LEU A 29 -0.73 -7.97 6.42
CA LEU A 29 -1.53 -7.11 7.30
C LEU A 29 -3.04 -7.39 7.23
N PHE A 30 -3.54 -7.78 6.06
CA PHE A 30 -4.96 -7.92 5.75
C PHE A 30 -5.35 -9.30 5.20
N GLY A 31 -4.43 -10.27 5.13
CA GLY A 31 -4.68 -11.58 4.51
C GLY A 31 -5.75 -12.43 5.20
N LYS A 32 -6.07 -12.15 6.47
CA LYS A 32 -7.26 -12.73 7.12
C LYS A 32 -8.59 -12.13 6.63
N GLN A 33 -8.54 -11.00 5.94
CA GLN A 33 -9.68 -10.21 5.47
C GLN A 33 -9.74 -10.05 3.95
N LEU A 34 -8.71 -10.50 3.21
CA LEU A 34 -8.61 -10.38 1.76
C LEU A 34 -8.57 -11.76 1.13
N ASP A 35 -9.57 -12.01 0.28
CA ASP A 35 -9.59 -13.18 -0.60
C ASP A 35 -8.47 -13.11 -1.65
N THR A 36 -8.28 -14.17 -2.43
CA THR A 36 -7.09 -14.42 -3.28
C THR A 36 -6.81 -13.32 -4.32
N GLY A 37 -7.78 -12.44 -4.62
CA GLY A 37 -7.62 -11.25 -5.48
C GLY A 37 -7.64 -9.89 -4.76
N GLY A 38 -7.92 -9.86 -3.45
CA GLY A 38 -8.23 -8.63 -2.72
C GLY A 38 -7.06 -7.67 -2.60
N ALA A 39 -5.83 -8.17 -2.45
CA ALA A 39 -4.65 -7.31 -2.32
C ALA A 39 -4.36 -6.51 -3.60
N GLY A 40 -4.61 -7.08 -4.78
CA GLY A 40 -4.49 -6.38 -6.06
C GLY A 40 -5.53 -5.27 -6.21
N ALA A 41 -6.79 -5.58 -5.89
CA ALA A 41 -7.87 -4.59 -5.90
C ALA A 41 -7.62 -3.44 -4.92
N LEU A 42 -7.05 -3.73 -3.75
CA LEU A 42 -6.70 -2.71 -2.76
C LEU A 42 -5.59 -1.79 -3.25
N ILE A 43 -4.58 -2.36 -3.91
CA ILE A 43 -3.50 -1.60 -4.55
C ILE A 43 -4.08 -0.67 -5.63
N ASP A 44 -4.99 -1.18 -6.44
CA ASP A 44 -5.63 -0.41 -7.51
C ASP A 44 -6.47 0.74 -6.94
N GLU A 45 -7.22 0.50 -5.87
CA GLU A 45 -7.97 1.55 -5.18
C GLU A 45 -7.03 2.59 -4.53
N MET A 46 -5.90 2.18 -3.95
CA MET A 46 -4.90 3.11 -3.43
C MET A 46 -4.29 3.97 -4.54
N GLN A 47 -4.08 3.40 -5.71
CA GLN A 47 -3.59 4.13 -6.88
C GLN A 47 -4.63 5.12 -7.38
N ARG A 48 -5.90 4.70 -7.52
CA ARG A 48 -7.02 5.59 -7.87
C ARG A 48 -7.17 6.77 -6.92
N ARG A 49 -6.95 6.53 -5.62
CA ARG A 49 -7.01 7.58 -4.59
C ARG A 49 -5.76 8.47 -4.55
N GLY A 50 -4.75 8.21 -5.39
CA GLY A 50 -3.50 8.96 -5.40
C GLY A 50 -2.62 8.74 -4.17
N ILE A 51 -2.82 7.65 -3.42
CA ILE A 51 -2.03 7.31 -2.21
C ILE A 51 -0.70 6.67 -2.62
N VAL A 52 -0.71 5.89 -3.69
CA VAL A 52 0.46 5.27 -4.30
C VAL A 52 0.43 5.49 -5.81
N SER A 53 1.59 5.47 -6.43
CA SER A 53 1.75 5.45 -7.87
C SER A 53 2.84 4.44 -8.22
N PHE A 54 2.76 3.86 -9.41
CA PHE A 54 3.74 2.88 -9.84
C PHE A 54 4.55 3.45 -10.99
N ASN A 55 5.88 3.40 -10.87
CA ASN A 55 6.80 3.70 -11.95
C ASN A 55 7.47 2.39 -12.38
N GLY A 56 6.83 1.67 -13.32
CA GLY A 56 7.15 0.28 -13.62
C GLY A 56 6.87 -0.63 -12.42
N ASP A 57 7.91 -1.29 -11.90
CA ASP A 57 7.81 -2.12 -10.69
C ASP A 57 7.97 -1.30 -9.39
N LYS A 58 8.49 -0.06 -9.48
CA LYS A 58 8.74 0.78 -8.31
C LYS A 58 7.44 1.39 -7.77
N VAL A 59 7.27 1.32 -6.46
CA VAL A 59 6.19 2.01 -5.75
C VAL A 59 6.66 3.39 -5.33
N VAL A 60 5.89 4.40 -5.74
CA VAL A 60 6.00 5.78 -5.29
C VAL A 60 4.85 6.03 -4.33
N TYR A 61 5.17 6.46 -3.12
CA TYR A 61 4.17 6.72 -2.09
C TYR A 61 3.83 8.21 -2.08
N ALA A 62 2.60 8.54 -2.49
CA ALA A 62 1.99 9.84 -2.31
C ALA A 62 1.05 9.80 -1.10
N LEU A 63 1.56 9.26 0.02
CA LEU A 63 0.79 9.19 1.27
C LEU A 63 0.42 10.63 1.65
N PRO A 64 -0.88 10.96 1.76
CA PRO A 64 -1.27 12.29 2.23
C PRO A 64 -0.58 12.50 3.58
N LYS A 65 0.24 13.55 3.68
CA LYS A 65 0.72 14.01 4.98
C LYS A 65 -0.53 14.33 5.77
N THR A 66 -0.90 13.47 6.71
CA THR A 66 -1.96 13.78 7.66
C THR A 66 -1.55 15.13 8.29
N PRO A 67 -2.32 16.21 8.12
CA PRO A 67 -2.04 17.44 8.83
C PRO A 67 -2.12 17.12 10.33
N ALA A 68 -1.14 17.64 11.06
CA ALA A 68 -0.89 17.40 12.48
C ALA A 68 -2.12 17.63 13.36
#